data_AF-A0AAW3I711-F1
#
_entry.id   AF-A0AAW3I711-F1
#
_cell.length_a   1.000
_cell.length_b   1.000
_cell.length_c   1.000
_cell.angle_alpha   90.00
_cell.angle_beta   90.00
_cell.angle_gamma   90.00
#
_symmetry.space_group_name_H-M   'P 1'
#
loop_
_entity.id
_entity.type
_entity.pdbx_description
1 polymer ?
#
loop_
_entity_poly.entity_id
_entity_poly.type
_entity_poly.pdbx_seq_one_letter_code
_entity_poly.pdbx_strand_id
1 'polypeptide(L)'
;MDETTAWLESSAHLPPPLRDFHDQKDLFKAMHEIINLQGNDIARKVGWATGQCYVIDVFLRFMARRGYTLQRSRARVPFRDLDQDVRAAREARDTATAKALAEWINQPTTKESHD
;
A
#
# COMPACT_ATOMS: atom_id res chain seq x y z
N MET A 1 25.57 11.44 -12.96
CA MET A 1 24.66 10.30 -12.70
C MET A 1 24.66 9.45 -13.97
N ASP A 2 24.83 8.13 -13.88
CA ASP A 2 24.81 7.27 -15.07
C ASP A 2 23.37 7.12 -15.62
N GLU A 3 23.25 6.69 -16.88
CA GLU A 3 21.97 6.54 -17.56
C GLU A 3 21.04 5.56 -16.85
N THR A 4 21.59 4.49 -16.26
CA THR A 4 20.81 3.48 -15.52
C THR A 4 20.19 4.09 -14.27
N THR A 5 20.94 4.92 -13.55
CA THR A 5 20.49 5.59 -12.33
C THR A 5 19.40 6.61 -12.65
N ALA A 6 19.59 7.43 -13.69
CA ALA A 6 18.56 8.37 -14.13
C ALA A 6 17.25 7.65 -14.56
N TRP A 7 17.37 6.51 -15.26
CA TRP A 7 16.22 5.69 -15.61
C TRP A 7 15.52 5.08 -14.37
N LEU A 8 16.27 4.63 -13.36
CA LEU A 8 15.69 4.11 -12.11
C LEU A 8 14.92 5.18 -11.34
N GLU A 9 15.42 6.41 -11.31
CA GLU A 9 14.75 7.54 -10.66
C GLU A 9 13.45 7.95 -11.35
N SER A 10 13.34 7.69 -12.66
CA SER A 10 12.08 7.88 -13.38
C SER A 10 10.99 6.86 -13.01
N SER A 11 11.32 5.82 -12.23
CA SER A 11 10.41 4.70 -11.90
C SER A 11 9.85 3.97 -13.12
N ALA A 12 10.49 4.10 -14.30
CA ALA A 12 10.03 3.48 -15.54
C ALA A 12 9.98 1.94 -15.50
N HIS A 13 10.72 1.33 -14.56
CA HIS A 13 10.72 -0.11 -14.29
C HIS A 13 9.45 -0.64 -13.61
N LEU A 14 8.58 0.26 -13.14
CA LEU A 14 7.31 -0.04 -12.50
C LEU A 14 6.14 0.23 -13.46
N PRO A 15 5.00 -0.47 -13.33
CA PRO A 15 3.78 -0.12 -14.04
C PRO A 15 3.16 1.17 -13.49
N PRO A 16 2.32 1.89 -14.26
CA PRO A 16 1.78 3.20 -13.84
C PRO A 16 1.18 3.26 -12.43
N PRO A 17 0.37 2.29 -11.95
CA PRO A 17 -0.21 2.34 -10.60
C PRO A 17 0.81 2.26 -9.45
N LEU A 18 2.06 1.90 -9.76
CA LEU A 18 3.16 1.81 -8.79
C LEU A 18 4.19 2.94 -8.99
N ARG A 19 3.98 3.88 -9.91
CA ARG A 19 4.91 5.01 -10.11
C ARG A 19 4.62 6.20 -9.20
N ASP A 20 3.35 6.43 -8.86
CA ASP A 20 2.93 7.49 -7.94
C ASP A 20 3.06 7.03 -6.49
N PHE A 21 3.73 7.83 -5.65
CA PHE A 21 3.93 7.53 -4.24
C PHE A 21 2.62 7.45 -3.43
N HIS A 22 1.63 8.29 -3.75
CA HIS A 22 0.32 8.25 -3.10
C HIS A 22 -0.41 6.95 -3.43
N ASP A 23 -0.36 6.53 -4.70
CA ASP A 23 -0.98 5.27 -5.15
C ASP A 23 -0.26 4.05 -4.58
N GLN A 24 1.08 4.09 -4.46
CA GLN A 24 1.84 3.03 -3.80
C GLN A 24 1.40 2.84 -2.34
N LYS A 25 1.21 3.94 -1.58
CA LYS A 25 0.77 3.85 -0.18
C LYS A 25 -0.57 3.14 -0.06
N ASP A 26 -1.56 3.56 -0.86
CA ASP A 26 -2.90 2.99 -0.81
C ASP A 26 -2.92 1.52 -1.28
N LEU A 27 -2.07 1.18 -2.25
CA LEU A 27 -1.86 -0.19 -2.70
C LEU A 27 -1.30 -1.08 -1.60
N PHE A 28 -0.22 -0.67 -0.91
CA PHE A 28 0.39 -1.49 0.15
C PHE A 28 -0.51 -1.63 1.37
N LYS A 29 -1.30 -0.60 1.71
CA LYS A 29 -2.35 -0.72 2.73
C LYS A 29 -3.42 -1.73 2.32
N ALA A 30 -3.95 -1.61 1.10
CA ALA A 30 -4.95 -2.54 0.58
C ALA A 30 -4.40 -3.98 0.53
N MET A 31 -3.15 -4.16 0.14
CA MET A 31 -2.48 -5.46 0.14
C MET A 31 -2.47 -6.09 1.53
N HIS A 32 -2.11 -5.33 2.57
CA HIS A 32 -2.10 -5.81 3.96
C HIS A 32 -3.49 -6.11 4.53
N GLU A 33 -4.52 -5.43 4.04
CA GLU A 33 -5.91 -5.65 4.45
C GLU A 33 -6.57 -6.84 3.75
N ILE A 34 -6.24 -7.05 2.47
CA ILE A 34 -6.87 -8.06 1.61
C ILE A 34 -6.15 -9.42 1.73
N ILE A 35 -4.81 -9.43 1.82
CA ILE A 35 -4.05 -10.68 1.87
C ILE A 35 -4.17 -11.30 3.25
N ASN A 36 -4.71 -12.53 3.29
CA ASN A 36 -4.68 -13.34 4.49
C ASN A 36 -3.26 -13.86 4.75
N LEU A 37 -2.60 -13.32 5.78
CA LEU A 37 -1.26 -13.72 6.22
C LEU A 37 -1.28 -14.83 7.30
N GLN A 38 -2.41 -15.51 7.52
CA GLN A 38 -2.48 -16.66 8.42
C GLN A 38 -1.46 -17.73 7.99
N GLY A 39 -0.64 -18.17 8.96
CA GLY A 39 0.44 -19.14 8.72
C GLY A 39 1.78 -18.54 8.28
N ASN A 40 1.89 -17.20 8.12
CA ASN A 40 3.17 -16.54 7.83
C ASN A 40 3.53 -15.51 8.92
N ASP A 41 4.13 -16.00 9.99
CA ASP A 41 4.48 -15.22 11.19
C ASP A 41 5.50 -14.10 10.92
N ILE A 42 6.36 -14.29 9.94
CA ILE A 42 7.36 -13.28 9.56
C ILE A 42 6.67 -12.14 8.83
N ALA A 43 5.85 -12.44 7.82
CA ALA A 43 5.14 -11.43 7.03
C ALA A 43 4.16 -10.60 7.90
N ARG A 44 3.52 -11.22 8.89
CA ARG A 44 2.60 -10.54 9.82
C ARG A 44 3.27 -9.44 10.66
N LYS A 45 4.57 -9.52 10.89
CA LYS A 45 5.33 -8.52 11.66
C LYS A 45 5.71 -7.30 10.80
N VAL A 46 5.59 -7.40 9.48
CA VAL A 46 5.97 -6.33 8.56
C VAL A 46 4.78 -5.40 8.39
N GLY A 47 4.92 -4.15 8.81
CA GLY A 47 3.94 -3.10 8.52
C GLY A 47 3.95 -2.71 7.05
N TRP A 48 2.84 -2.14 6.56
CA TRP A 48 2.69 -1.77 5.14
C TRP A 48 3.83 -0.86 4.65
N ALA A 49 4.28 0.10 5.46
CA ALA A 49 5.34 1.04 5.09
C ALA A 49 6.71 0.35 4.94
N THR A 50 7.08 -0.51 5.89
CA THR A 50 8.30 -1.32 5.81
C THR A 50 8.26 -2.25 4.60
N GLY A 51 7.10 -2.86 4.33
CA GLY A 51 6.87 -3.68 3.13
C GLY A 51 7.06 -2.89 1.84
N GLN A 52 6.47 -1.68 1.76
CA GLN A 52 6.60 -0.79 0.61
C GLN A 52 8.05 -0.43 0.32
N CYS A 53 8.78 0.11 1.30
CA CYS A 53 10.19 0.49 1.13
C CYS A 53 11.04 -0.70 0.69
N TYR A 54 10.85 -1.86 1.30
CA TYR A 54 11.63 -3.03 0.93
C TYR A 54 11.30 -3.54 -0.48
N VAL A 55 10.02 -3.60 -0.86
CA VAL A 55 9.64 -4.11 -2.18
C VAL A 55 10.05 -3.13 -3.29
N ILE A 56 9.72 -1.84 -3.15
CA ILE A 56 9.96 -0.84 -4.19
C ILE A 56 11.44 -0.43 -4.24
N ASP A 57 11.96 0.10 -3.13
CA ASP A 57 13.27 0.76 -3.10
C ASP A 57 14.44 -0.21 -3.03
N VAL A 58 14.21 -1.42 -2.49
CA VAL A 58 15.24 -2.46 -2.37
C VAL A 58 15.08 -3.51 -3.46
N PHE A 59 14.03 -4.32 -3.43
CA PHE A 59 13.91 -5.49 -4.29
C PHE A 59 13.73 -5.12 -5.78
N LEU A 60 12.68 -4.35 -6.12
CA LEU A 60 12.41 -4.00 -7.51
C LEU A 60 13.50 -3.11 -8.09
N ARG A 61 14.03 -2.16 -7.31
CA ARG A 61 15.18 -1.35 -7.73
C ARG A 61 16.43 -2.19 -8.00
N PHE A 62 16.72 -3.18 -7.14
CA PHE A 62 17.81 -4.12 -7.33
C PHE A 62 17.64 -4.96 -8.61
N MET A 63 16.42 -5.42 -8.87
CA MET A 63 16.10 -6.19 -10.08
C MET A 63 16.17 -5.31 -11.35
N ALA A 64 15.73 -4.06 -11.26
CA ALA A 64 15.78 -3.10 -12.34
C ALA A 64 17.21 -2.75 -12.78
N ARG A 65 18.17 -2.70 -11.84
CA ARG A 65 19.61 -2.62 -12.15
C ARG A 65 20.15 -3.81 -12.97
N ARG A 66 19.39 -4.90 -13.05
CA ARG A 66 19.71 -6.12 -13.81
C ARG A 66 18.83 -6.27 -15.06
N GLY A 67 18.11 -5.22 -15.45
CA GLY A 67 17.28 -5.20 -16.64
C GLY A 67 15.88 -5.79 -16.48
N TYR A 68 15.45 -6.11 -15.25
CA TYR A 68 14.10 -6.61 -15.00
C TYR A 68 13.10 -5.48 -14.75
N THR A 69 11.87 -5.66 -15.21
CA THR A 69 10.75 -4.73 -14.94
C THR A 69 9.54 -5.49 -14.43
N LEU A 70 8.75 -4.86 -13.58
CA LEU A 70 7.45 -5.42 -13.19
C LEU A 70 6.43 -5.07 -14.28
N GLN A 71 5.80 -6.08 -14.86
CA GLN A 71 4.86 -5.93 -15.96
C GLN A 71 3.56 -6.68 -15.67
N ARG A 72 2.43 -6.12 -16.14
CA ARG A 72 1.15 -6.82 -16.09
C ARG A 72 1.19 -8.03 -17.02
N SER A 73 0.70 -9.17 -16.54
CA SER A 73 0.60 -10.39 -17.34
C SER A 73 -0.31 -10.20 -18.56
N ARG A 74 0.01 -10.89 -19.66
CA ARG A 74 -0.82 -10.97 -20.88
C ARG A 74 -1.69 -12.23 -20.93
N ALA A 75 -1.61 -13.08 -19.90
CA ALA A 75 -2.40 -14.31 -19.82
C ALA A 75 -3.90 -13.99 -19.77
N ARG A 76 -4.73 -14.83 -20.40
CA ARG A 76 -6.19 -14.70 -20.41
C ARG A 76 -6.82 -15.47 -19.26
N VAL A 77 -6.53 -15.01 -18.04
CA VAL A 77 -7.16 -15.54 -16.82
C VAL A 77 -7.95 -14.41 -16.16
N PRO A 78 -8.99 -14.72 -15.36
CA PRO A 78 -9.80 -13.72 -14.69
C PRO A 78 -9.04 -13.10 -13.51
N PHE A 79 -8.04 -12.26 -13.82
CA PHE A 79 -7.34 -11.48 -12.82
C PHE A 79 -8.30 -10.50 -12.13
N ARG A 80 -8.10 -10.29 -10.83
CA ARG A 80 -8.78 -9.23 -10.08
C ARG A 80 -8.37 -7.85 -10.61
N ASP A 81 -9.26 -6.89 -10.46
CA ASP A 81 -9.00 -5.49 -10.79
C ASP A 81 -8.30 -4.79 -9.61
N LEU A 82 -7.05 -4.39 -9.82
CA LEU A 82 -6.21 -3.76 -8.80
C LEU A 82 -6.80 -2.41 -8.34
N ASP A 83 -7.25 -1.58 -9.27
CA ASP A 83 -7.76 -0.24 -8.96
C ASP A 83 -9.07 -0.35 -8.18
N GLN A 84 -9.92 -1.31 -8.54
CA GLN A 84 -11.12 -1.63 -7.79
C GLN A 84 -10.80 -2.08 -6.36
N ASP A 85 -9.87 -3.02 -6.18
CA ASP A 85 -9.47 -3.53 -4.87
C ASP A 85 -8.90 -2.40 -3.98
N VAL A 86 -8.04 -1.55 -4.53
CA VAL A 86 -7.44 -0.42 -3.80
C VAL A 86 -8.49 0.62 -3.41
N ARG A 87 -9.40 0.98 -4.32
CA ARG A 87 -10.51 1.91 -4.02
C ARG A 87 -11.42 1.36 -2.93
N ALA A 88 -11.83 0.09 -3.02
CA ALA A 88 -12.71 -0.52 -2.03
C ALA A 88 -12.08 -0.53 -0.63
N ALA A 89 -10.79 -0.88 -0.54
CA ALA A 89 -10.04 -0.84 0.70
C ALA A 89 -9.94 0.59 1.28
N ARG A 90 -9.69 1.58 0.41
CA ARG A 90 -9.66 3.00 0.82
C ARG A 90 -11.01 3.47 1.36
N GLU A 91 -12.09 3.22 0.65
CA GLU A 91 -13.45 3.59 1.08
C GLU A 91 -13.83 2.95 2.42
N ALA A 92 -13.44 1.69 2.64
CA ALA A 92 -13.63 1.00 3.91
C ALA A 92 -12.88 1.70 5.06
N ARG A 93 -11.61 2.08 4.85
CA ARG A 93 -10.82 2.84 5.83
C ARG A 93 -11.41 4.22 6.13
N ASP A 94 -11.81 4.95 5.09
CA ASP A 94 -12.37 6.29 5.22
C ASP A 94 -13.70 6.25 6.01
N THR A 95 -14.54 5.24 5.74
CA THR A 95 -15.79 5.00 6.49
C THR A 95 -15.53 4.67 7.95
N ALA A 96 -14.57 3.78 8.24
CA ALA A 96 -14.21 3.42 9.60
C ALA A 96 -13.66 4.62 10.40
N THR A 97 -12.85 5.46 9.74
CA THR A 97 -12.28 6.68 10.34
C THR A 97 -13.37 7.71 10.64
N ALA A 98 -14.29 7.94 9.70
CA ALA A 98 -15.41 8.86 9.89
C ALA A 98 -16.30 8.42 11.06
N LYS A 99 -16.58 7.12 11.17
CA LYS A 99 -17.35 6.56 12.29
C LYS A 99 -16.64 6.79 13.63
N ALA A 100 -15.35 6.47 13.73
CA ALA A 100 -14.58 6.67 14.96
C ALA A 100 -14.52 8.15 15.39
N LEU A 101 -14.41 9.07 14.43
CA LEU A 101 -14.45 10.51 14.69
C LEU A 101 -15.83 10.95 15.22
N ALA A 102 -16.91 10.49 14.60
CA ALA A 102 -18.27 10.80 15.04
C ALA A 102 -18.55 10.25 16.45
N GLU A 103 -18.04 9.05 16.76
CA GLU A 103 -18.15 8.47 18.11
C GLU A 103 -17.38 9.30 19.14
N TRP A 104 -16.16 9.74 18.83
CA TRP A 104 -15.37 10.60 19.72
C TRP A 104 -16.03 11.96 19.99
N ILE A 105 -16.58 12.61 18.96
CA ILE A 105 -17.28 13.91 19.10
C ILE A 105 -18.51 13.80 20.01
N ASN A 106 -19.20 12.66 19.99
CA ASN A 106 -20.42 12.45 20.75
C ASN A 106 -20.18 11.91 22.18
N GLN A 107 -18.93 11.81 22.65
CA GLN A 107 -18.65 11.37 24.01
C GLN A 107 -19.08 12.44 25.02
N PRO A 108 -19.92 12.10 26.01
CA PRO A 108 -20.29 13.05 27.06
C PRO A 108 -19.05 13.43 27.86
N THR A 109 -18.79 14.74 28.00
CA THR A 109 -17.72 15.25 28.84
C THR A 109 -18.09 15.00 30.31
N THR A 110 -17.45 14.01 30.94
CA THR A 110 -17.49 13.83 32.39
C THR A 110 -16.82 15.05 33.03
N LYS A 111 -17.63 16.02 33.47
CA LYS A 111 -17.19 17.02 34.45
C LYS A 111 -17.01 16.29 35.78
N GLU A 112 -15.76 16.01 36.14
CA GLU A 112 -15.42 15.65 37.51
C GLU A 112 -15.70 16.87 38.40
N SER A 113 -16.77 16.77 39.18
CA SER A 113 -17.03 17.63 40.34
C SER A 113 -16.07 17.20 41.44
N HIS A 114 -14.98 17.95 41.61
CA HIS A 114 -14.20 17.92 42.84
C HIS A 114 -14.85 18.87 43.85
N ASP A 115 -15.56 18.28 44.82
CA ASP A 115 -15.84 18.88 46.14
C ASP A 115 -14.62 18.71 47.07
#